data_AF-B1YAD8-F1
#
_entry.id   AF-B1YAD8-F1
#
_cell.length_a   1.000
_cell.length_b   1.000
_cell.length_c   1.000
_cell.angle_alpha   90.00
_cell.angle_beta   90.00
_cell.angle_gamma   90.00
#
_symmetry.space_group_name_H-M   'P 1'
#
loop_
_entity.id
_entity.type
_entity.pdbx_description
1 polymer ?
#
loop_
_entity_poly.entity_id
_entity_poly.type
_entity_poly.pdbx_seq_one_letter_code
_entity_poly.pdbx_strand_id
1 'polypeptide(L)'
;MNSDCLRLTLYPSLTLALLDERYVKIFGVRKGVAAQDDHYISGRWYNPWRYINDAEGKTRDIVHQLVERYGGCVSISTSPGDEDLLFVVAFLTQNTDYHGNVLRWTRRLFQRSEDLRRIAQLAPSVGRSYQLQRLPQAIQDFTALGKPRARDELLKIRGVGPKVADLYLLYTGDPTSAPVDKHFMRTAPKLGLSGEAPRAELCRRYTCGRCPLSARCLRAEATRRLGRLAGWAQTISYLLDKGQLPA
;
A
#
# COMPACT_ATOMS: atom_id res chain seq x y z
N MET A 1 -18.11 8.57 -9.09
CA MET A 1 -16.74 8.46 -9.64
C MET A 1 -16.85 7.69 -10.95
N ASN A 2 -16.24 8.18 -12.04
CA ASN A 2 -16.28 7.46 -13.32
C ASN A 2 -15.49 6.13 -13.23
N SER A 3 -15.80 5.15 -14.08
CA SER A 3 -15.17 3.82 -14.14
C SER A 3 -13.65 3.89 -14.28
N ASP A 4 -13.14 4.82 -15.09
CA ASP A 4 -11.70 5.00 -15.29
C ASP A 4 -10.99 5.49 -14.03
N CYS A 5 -11.61 6.41 -13.28
CA CYS A 5 -11.07 6.91 -12.01
C CYS A 5 -11.06 5.83 -10.93
N LEU A 6 -12.10 5.00 -10.90
CA LEU A 6 -12.13 3.83 -10.02
C LEU A 6 -11.00 2.86 -10.36
N ARG A 7 -10.82 2.54 -11.64
CA ARG A 7 -9.74 1.66 -12.11
C ARG A 7 -8.37 2.20 -11.68
N LEU A 8 -8.11 3.50 -11.87
CA LEU A 8 -6.83 4.12 -11.47
C LEU A 8 -6.61 4.10 -9.96
N THR A 9 -7.66 4.34 -9.17
CA THR A 9 -7.62 4.25 -7.70
C THR A 9 -7.37 2.82 -7.21
N LEU A 10 -7.97 1.83 -7.86
CA LEU A 10 -7.84 0.42 -7.47
C LEU A 10 -6.56 -0.24 -7.95
N TYR A 11 -6.02 0.18 -9.10
CA TYR A 11 -4.86 -0.45 -9.76
C TYR A 11 -3.65 -0.67 -8.82
N PRO A 12 -3.18 0.32 -8.05
CA PRO A 12 -2.08 0.13 -7.12
C PRO A 12 -2.52 -0.42 -5.74
N SER A 13 -3.83 -0.52 -5.49
CA SER A 13 -4.39 -0.80 -4.17
C SER A 13 -4.36 -2.26 -3.80
N LEU A 14 -4.10 -2.58 -2.53
CA LEU A 14 -4.27 -3.95 -2.01
C LEU A 14 -5.71 -4.42 -2.09
N THR A 15 -6.66 -3.48 -2.01
CA THR A 15 -8.11 -3.75 -2.03
C THR A 15 -8.55 -4.43 -3.33
N LEU A 16 -7.84 -4.21 -4.44
CA LEU A 16 -8.11 -4.89 -5.71
C LEU A 16 -8.09 -6.42 -5.59
N ALA A 17 -7.30 -6.98 -4.68
CA ALA A 17 -7.24 -8.43 -4.44
C ALA A 17 -8.54 -9.00 -3.82
N LEU A 18 -9.41 -8.14 -3.29
CA LEU A 18 -10.70 -8.52 -2.70
C LEU A 18 -11.86 -8.46 -3.72
N LEU A 19 -11.60 -8.02 -4.95
CA LEU A 19 -12.61 -7.72 -5.96
C LEU A 19 -12.56 -8.68 -7.16
N ASP A 20 -13.71 -8.86 -7.80
CA ASP A 20 -13.81 -9.46 -9.14
C ASP A 20 -13.45 -8.46 -10.25
N GLU A 21 -13.53 -8.91 -11.51
CA GLU A 21 -13.20 -8.10 -12.69
C GLU A 21 -14.19 -6.97 -12.96
N ARG A 22 -15.37 -7.01 -12.33
CA ARG A 22 -16.39 -5.95 -12.37
C ARG A 22 -16.30 -5.04 -11.15
N TYR A 23 -15.22 -5.14 -10.37
CA TYR A 23 -15.00 -4.43 -9.12
C TYR A 23 -16.08 -4.66 -8.06
N VAL A 24 -16.68 -5.85 -8.04
CA VAL A 24 -17.57 -6.29 -6.96
C VAL A 24 -16.75 -7.03 -5.93
N LYS A 25 -16.97 -6.73 -4.65
CA LYS A 25 -16.24 -7.36 -3.55
C LYS A 25 -16.66 -8.83 -3.38
N ILE A 26 -15.70 -9.74 -3.47
CA ILE A 26 -15.94 -11.19 -3.40
C ILE A 26 -15.26 -11.86 -2.21
N PHE A 27 -14.31 -11.19 -1.55
CA PHE A 27 -13.64 -11.64 -0.33
C PHE A 27 -13.76 -10.58 0.77
N GLY A 28 -13.69 -11.03 2.02
CA GLY A 28 -13.75 -10.17 3.19
C GLY A 28 -15.18 -9.88 3.65
N VAL A 29 -15.31 -8.84 4.49
CA VAL A 29 -16.61 -8.36 4.98
C VAL A 29 -17.39 -7.64 3.87
N ARG A 30 -18.72 -7.62 3.94
CA ARG A 30 -19.58 -6.87 2.99
C ARG A 30 -19.39 -7.30 1.51
N LYS A 31 -19.31 -8.61 1.27
CA LYS A 31 -19.29 -9.18 -0.09
C LYS A 31 -20.54 -8.78 -0.88
N GLY A 32 -20.42 -8.71 -2.20
CA GLY A 32 -21.48 -8.29 -3.12
C GLY A 32 -21.58 -6.79 -3.32
N VAL A 33 -20.90 -5.98 -2.50
CA VAL A 33 -20.86 -4.52 -2.69
C VAL A 33 -19.98 -4.18 -3.89
N ALA A 34 -20.50 -3.34 -4.80
CA ALA A 34 -19.70 -2.76 -5.87
C ALA A 34 -18.77 -1.68 -5.30
N ALA A 35 -17.50 -1.71 -5.69
CA ALA A 35 -16.47 -0.80 -5.20
C ALA A 35 -16.83 0.68 -5.36
N GLN A 36 -17.53 1.03 -6.45
CA GLN A 36 -17.99 2.39 -6.72
C GLN A 36 -19.01 2.90 -5.69
N ASP A 37 -19.79 2.02 -5.07
CA ASP A 37 -20.87 2.39 -4.15
C ASP A 37 -20.36 2.51 -2.70
N ASP A 38 -19.25 1.84 -2.38
CA ASP A 38 -18.64 1.91 -1.06
C ASP A 38 -17.72 3.13 -0.89
N HIS A 39 -17.88 3.87 0.21
CA HIS A 39 -17.10 5.08 0.49
C HIS A 39 -15.58 4.83 0.64
N TYR A 40 -15.19 3.69 1.21
CA TYR A 40 -13.79 3.38 1.49
C TYR A 40 -13.11 2.71 0.31
N ILE A 41 -13.78 1.74 -0.33
CA ILE A 41 -13.24 1.01 -1.49
C ILE A 41 -13.12 1.94 -2.70
N SER A 42 -14.07 2.85 -2.89
CA SER A 42 -13.95 3.88 -3.95
C SER A 42 -12.87 4.92 -3.66
N GLY A 43 -12.29 4.95 -2.46
CA GLY A 43 -11.33 5.97 -2.05
C GLY A 43 -11.94 7.35 -1.75
N ARG A 44 -13.28 7.50 -1.76
CA ARG A 44 -13.93 8.79 -1.45
C ARG A 44 -13.65 9.33 -0.03
N TRP A 45 -13.18 8.48 0.86
CA TRP A 45 -12.77 8.86 2.22
C TRP A 45 -11.55 9.79 2.25
N TYR A 46 -10.71 9.75 1.21
CA TYR A 46 -9.51 10.56 1.10
C TYR A 46 -9.67 11.62 0.00
N ASN A 47 -9.29 12.86 0.31
CA ASN A 47 -9.27 13.96 -0.66
C ASN A 47 -7.93 14.70 -0.54
N PRO A 48 -7.04 14.64 -1.57
CA PRO A 48 -5.72 15.26 -1.50
C PRO A 48 -5.77 16.79 -1.39
N TRP A 49 -6.84 17.45 -1.87
CA TRP A 49 -7.01 18.90 -1.74
C TRP A 49 -6.98 19.39 -0.29
N ARG A 50 -7.42 18.55 0.65
CA ARG A 50 -7.43 18.88 2.08
C ARG A 50 -6.03 18.98 2.70
N TYR A 51 -5.01 18.47 2.01
CA TYR A 51 -3.68 18.27 2.55
C TYR A 51 -2.58 19.02 1.78
N ILE A 52 -2.93 19.87 0.80
CA ILE A 52 -1.94 20.68 0.05
C ILE A 52 -1.00 21.48 0.95
N ASN A 53 -1.54 22.02 2.04
CA ASN A 53 -0.75 22.82 3.00
C ASN A 53 0.17 21.97 3.89
N ASP A 54 0.06 20.65 3.87
CA ASP A 54 1.02 19.76 4.56
C ASP A 54 2.34 19.65 3.77
N ALA A 55 2.36 20.03 2.49
CA ALA A 55 3.55 19.94 1.66
C ALA A 55 4.45 21.19 1.78
N GLU A 56 5.77 20.99 1.70
CA GLU A 56 6.77 22.04 1.96
C GLU A 56 7.49 22.53 0.68
N GLY A 57 7.66 23.85 0.59
CA GLY A 57 8.51 24.52 -0.41
C GLY A 57 8.18 24.11 -1.86
N LYS A 58 9.20 23.91 -2.69
CA LYS A 58 9.04 23.53 -4.11
C LYS A 58 8.26 22.22 -4.32
N THR A 59 8.26 21.31 -3.35
CA THR A 59 7.49 20.06 -3.47
C THR A 59 6.00 20.32 -3.36
N ARG A 60 5.58 21.35 -2.62
CA ARG A 60 4.19 21.79 -2.58
C ARG A 60 3.70 22.21 -3.96
N ASP A 61 4.49 23.01 -4.68
CA ASP A 61 4.10 23.51 -6.00
C ASP A 61 3.92 22.36 -7.01
N ILE A 62 4.86 21.41 -7.01
CA ILE A 62 4.79 20.22 -7.88
C ILE A 62 3.58 19.35 -7.54
N VAL A 63 3.35 19.09 -6.24
CA VAL A 63 2.22 18.24 -5.83
C VAL A 63 0.89 18.95 -6.02
N HIS A 64 0.84 20.28 -5.89
CA HIS A 64 -0.36 21.06 -6.22
C HIS A 64 -0.78 20.85 -7.67
N GLN A 65 0.16 20.91 -8.63
CA GLN A 65 -0.12 20.63 -10.04
C GLN A 65 -0.63 19.19 -10.26
N LEU A 66 -0.07 18.21 -9.55
CA LEU A 66 -0.57 16.84 -9.60
C LEU A 66 -1.98 16.73 -9.04
N VAL A 67 -2.30 17.45 -7.97
CA VAL A 67 -3.64 17.45 -7.36
C VAL A 67 -4.65 18.16 -8.25
N GLU A 68 -4.28 19.25 -8.90
CA GLU A 68 -5.08 19.90 -9.96
C GLU A 68 -5.43 18.91 -11.07
N ARG A 69 -4.45 18.11 -11.51
CA ARG A 69 -4.63 17.19 -12.63
C ARG A 69 -5.35 15.89 -12.27
N TYR A 70 -5.06 15.32 -11.09
CA TYR A 70 -5.45 13.96 -10.74
C TYR A 70 -6.26 13.85 -9.45
N GLY A 71 -6.30 14.89 -8.62
CA GLY A 71 -6.91 14.85 -7.28
C GLY A 71 -8.43 14.64 -7.28
N GLY A 72 -9.12 14.94 -8.38
CA GLY A 72 -10.53 14.64 -8.56
C GLY A 72 -10.83 13.21 -9.03
N CYS A 73 -9.80 12.42 -9.37
CA CYS A 73 -9.95 11.12 -10.02
C CYS A 73 -9.22 9.99 -9.29
N VAL A 74 -7.96 10.18 -8.89
CA VAL A 74 -7.17 9.18 -8.20
C VAL A 74 -7.22 9.42 -6.70
N SER A 75 -7.57 8.38 -5.94
CA SER A 75 -7.55 8.38 -4.47
C SER A 75 -6.85 7.13 -3.92
N ILE A 76 -6.98 6.87 -2.62
CA ILE A 76 -6.45 5.70 -1.91
C ILE A 76 -7.62 4.77 -1.55
N SER A 77 -7.68 3.57 -2.10
CA SER A 77 -8.71 2.58 -1.75
C SER A 77 -8.38 1.82 -0.47
N THR A 78 -9.29 1.80 0.50
CA THR A 78 -9.16 0.98 1.72
C THR A 78 -10.34 0.04 1.88
N SER A 79 -10.22 -0.96 2.76
CA SER A 79 -11.31 -1.88 3.08
C SER A 79 -11.37 -2.13 4.58
N PRO A 80 -12.01 -1.23 5.37
CA PRO A 80 -12.14 -1.39 6.81
C PRO A 80 -12.81 -2.73 7.17
N GLY A 81 -12.20 -3.45 8.11
CA GLY A 81 -12.64 -4.79 8.53
C GLY A 81 -11.96 -5.95 7.80
N ASP A 82 -11.13 -5.70 6.78
CA ASP A 82 -10.39 -6.72 6.04
C ASP A 82 -8.87 -6.65 6.25
N GLU A 83 -8.43 -6.04 7.34
CA GLU A 83 -7.01 -5.79 7.56
C GLU A 83 -6.18 -7.08 7.59
N ASP A 84 -6.76 -8.18 8.09
CA ASP A 84 -6.16 -9.51 8.04
C ASP A 84 -5.85 -9.95 6.60
N LEU A 85 -6.81 -9.78 5.68
CA LEU A 85 -6.63 -10.13 4.27
C LEU A 85 -5.67 -9.16 3.60
N LEU A 86 -5.77 -7.86 3.88
CA LEU A 86 -4.86 -6.85 3.34
C LEU A 86 -3.41 -7.07 3.80
N PHE A 87 -3.18 -7.55 5.03
CA PHE A 87 -1.86 -7.97 5.49
C PHE A 87 -1.30 -9.11 4.62
N VAL A 88 -2.11 -10.15 4.36
CA VAL A 88 -1.71 -11.25 3.48
C VAL A 88 -1.35 -10.74 2.08
N VAL A 89 -2.18 -9.88 1.49
CA VAL A 89 -1.92 -9.30 0.16
C VAL A 89 -0.62 -8.49 0.19
N ALA A 90 -0.45 -7.60 1.17
CA ALA A 90 0.75 -6.77 1.34
C ALA A 90 2.02 -7.62 1.41
N PHE A 91 2.00 -8.68 2.23
CA PHE A 91 3.13 -9.58 2.40
C PHE A 91 3.51 -10.28 1.08
N LEU A 92 2.53 -10.69 0.28
CA LEU A 92 2.77 -11.38 -0.99
C LEU A 92 3.35 -10.47 -2.08
N THR A 93 3.30 -9.13 -1.94
CA THR A 93 3.82 -8.16 -2.93
C THR A 93 5.35 -8.05 -3.02
N GLN A 94 6.08 -8.80 -2.18
CA GLN A 94 7.54 -8.75 -2.11
C GLN A 94 8.18 -9.24 -3.42
N ASN A 95 8.91 -8.36 -4.12
CA ASN A 95 9.69 -8.65 -5.33
C ASN A 95 8.97 -9.55 -6.34
N THR A 96 7.73 -9.23 -6.67
CA THR A 96 6.91 -9.98 -7.62
C THR A 96 5.97 -9.05 -8.36
N ASP A 97 5.36 -9.55 -9.44
CA ASP A 97 4.34 -8.80 -10.17
C ASP A 97 2.98 -8.85 -9.45
N TYR A 98 2.43 -7.67 -9.17
CA TYR A 98 1.18 -7.54 -8.43
C TYR A 98 0.00 -8.11 -9.22
N HIS A 99 -0.17 -7.66 -10.47
CA HIS A 99 -1.35 -8.00 -11.27
C HIS A 99 -1.37 -9.44 -11.79
N GLY A 100 -0.21 -10.07 -11.97
CA GLY A 100 -0.07 -11.45 -12.41
C GLY A 100 0.03 -12.44 -11.26
N ASN A 101 1.03 -12.28 -10.38
CA ASN A 101 1.31 -13.30 -9.36
C ASN A 101 0.46 -13.10 -8.09
N VAL A 102 0.45 -11.87 -7.54
CA VAL A 102 -0.21 -11.62 -6.25
C VAL A 102 -1.72 -11.80 -6.35
N LEU A 103 -2.38 -11.21 -7.35
CA LEU A 103 -3.82 -11.36 -7.57
C LEU A 103 -4.22 -12.84 -7.79
N ARG A 104 -3.40 -13.61 -8.52
CA ARG A 104 -3.64 -15.04 -8.72
C ARG A 104 -3.50 -15.84 -7.41
N TRP A 105 -2.44 -15.60 -6.64
CA TRP A 105 -2.21 -16.32 -5.37
C TRP A 105 -3.29 -16.00 -4.34
N THR A 106 -3.64 -14.72 -4.18
CA THR A 106 -4.68 -14.25 -3.26
C THR A 106 -6.05 -14.83 -3.63
N ARG A 107 -6.44 -14.81 -4.92
CA ARG A 107 -7.66 -15.50 -5.38
C ARG A 107 -7.67 -16.98 -4.99
N ARG A 108 -6.60 -17.72 -5.25
CA ARG A 108 -6.52 -19.15 -4.90
C ARG A 108 -6.59 -19.41 -3.39
N LEU A 109 -6.04 -18.51 -2.58
CA LEU A 109 -6.10 -18.61 -1.12
C LEU A 109 -7.51 -18.30 -0.61
N PHE A 110 -8.03 -17.12 -0.96
CA PHE A 110 -9.28 -16.60 -0.40
C PHE A 110 -10.51 -17.38 -0.87
N GLN A 111 -10.47 -17.99 -2.06
CA GLN A 111 -11.51 -18.95 -2.48
C GLN A 111 -11.59 -20.19 -1.58
N ARG A 112 -10.48 -20.58 -0.94
CA ARG A 112 -10.44 -21.76 -0.07
C ARG A 112 -10.70 -21.39 1.39
N SER A 113 -10.25 -20.22 1.83
CA SER A 113 -10.50 -19.70 3.18
C SER A 113 -10.09 -18.23 3.30
N GLU A 114 -10.83 -17.49 4.12
CA GLU A 114 -10.49 -16.12 4.57
C GLU A 114 -10.00 -16.11 6.02
N ASP A 115 -10.07 -17.23 6.74
CA ASP A 115 -9.45 -17.39 8.05
C ASP A 115 -7.91 -17.46 7.95
N LEU A 116 -7.21 -16.63 8.73
CA LEU A 116 -5.74 -16.52 8.71
C LEU A 116 -5.04 -17.83 9.01
N ARG A 117 -5.53 -18.64 9.97
CA ARG A 117 -4.89 -19.91 10.34
C ARG A 117 -4.97 -20.89 9.18
N ARG A 118 -6.12 -20.95 8.52
CA ARG A 118 -6.29 -21.81 7.34
C ARG A 118 -5.52 -21.29 6.13
N ILE A 119 -5.44 -19.97 5.92
CA ILE A 119 -4.58 -19.36 4.88
C ILE A 119 -3.12 -19.77 5.10
N ALA A 120 -2.61 -19.68 6.34
CA ALA A 120 -1.25 -20.08 6.68
C ALA A 120 -0.98 -21.54 6.31
N GLN A 121 -1.91 -22.46 6.58
CA GLN A 121 -1.77 -23.88 6.20
C GLN A 121 -1.78 -24.08 4.68
N LEU A 122 -2.63 -23.34 3.96
CA LEU A 122 -2.84 -23.51 2.52
C LEU A 122 -1.73 -22.89 1.67
N ALA A 123 -1.09 -21.81 2.13
CA ALA A 123 -0.18 -21.02 1.32
C ALA A 123 0.97 -21.81 0.67
N PRO A 124 1.67 -22.71 1.38
CA PRO A 124 2.72 -23.52 0.75
C PRO A 124 2.23 -24.40 -0.40
N SER A 125 0.95 -24.82 -0.40
CA SER A 125 0.33 -25.64 -1.46
C SER A 125 -0.09 -24.84 -2.69
N VAL A 126 -0.21 -23.51 -2.58
CA VAL A 126 -0.63 -22.65 -3.71
C VAL A 126 0.50 -22.48 -4.73
N GLY A 127 1.76 -22.65 -4.29
CA GLY A 127 2.94 -22.57 -5.13
C GLY A 127 4.25 -22.55 -4.34
N ARG A 128 5.36 -22.74 -5.07
CA ARG A 128 6.71 -22.87 -4.50
C ARG A 128 7.42 -21.54 -4.23
N SER A 129 6.76 -20.40 -4.46
CA SER A 129 7.41 -19.08 -4.30
C SER A 129 7.78 -18.84 -2.84
N TYR A 130 8.91 -18.19 -2.58
CA TYR A 130 9.37 -17.95 -1.20
C TYR A 130 8.36 -17.13 -0.38
N GLN A 131 7.57 -16.26 -1.03
CA GLN A 131 6.52 -15.48 -0.38
C GLN A 131 5.45 -16.40 0.21
N LEU A 132 4.97 -17.38 -0.57
CA LEU A 132 3.99 -18.37 -0.13
C LEU A 132 4.55 -19.30 0.95
N GLN A 133 5.82 -19.69 0.83
CA GLN A 133 6.48 -20.54 1.82
C GLN A 133 6.72 -19.82 3.15
N ARG A 134 6.94 -18.50 3.14
CA ARG A 134 7.18 -17.69 4.36
C ARG A 134 5.92 -17.09 4.98
N LEU A 135 4.82 -17.02 4.23
CA LEU A 135 3.54 -16.47 4.72
C LEU A 135 3.05 -17.12 6.03
N PRO A 136 3.17 -18.45 6.26
CA PRO A 136 2.70 -19.05 7.50
C PRO A 136 3.37 -18.45 8.73
N GLN A 137 4.70 -18.24 8.66
CA GLN A 137 5.46 -17.64 9.76
C GLN A 137 5.07 -16.18 9.99
N ALA A 138 4.87 -15.42 8.91
CA ALA A 138 4.45 -14.03 9.00
C ALA A 138 3.04 -13.88 9.60
N ILE A 139 2.09 -14.75 9.25
CA ILE A 139 0.75 -14.79 9.85
C ILE A 139 0.81 -15.13 11.34
N GLN A 140 1.65 -16.09 11.71
CA GLN A 140 1.84 -16.45 13.13
C GLN A 140 2.36 -15.24 13.93
N ASP A 141 3.40 -14.57 13.44
CA ASP A 141 3.96 -13.38 14.08
C ASP A 141 2.95 -12.23 14.15
N PHE A 142 2.22 -11.97 13.06
CA PHE A 142 1.17 -10.96 13.00
C PHE A 142 0.06 -11.20 14.02
N THR A 143 -0.38 -12.46 14.16
CA THR A 143 -1.42 -12.83 15.13
C THR A 143 -0.89 -12.76 16.57
N ALA A 144 0.34 -13.22 16.81
CA ALA A 144 0.95 -13.21 18.14
C ALA A 144 1.19 -11.79 18.67
N LEU A 145 1.46 -10.82 17.78
CA LEU A 145 1.57 -9.40 18.11
C LEU A 145 0.21 -8.68 18.20
N GLY A 146 -0.92 -9.39 18.09
CA GLY A 146 -2.24 -8.79 18.22
C GLY A 146 -2.68 -7.97 16.99
N LYS A 147 -2.25 -8.36 15.79
CA LYS A 147 -2.60 -7.71 14.51
C LYS A 147 -2.23 -6.21 14.49
N PRO A 148 -0.94 -5.88 14.67
CA PRO A 148 -0.49 -4.53 14.93
C PRO A 148 -0.83 -3.56 13.79
N ARG A 149 -1.08 -2.30 14.14
CA ARG A 149 -1.22 -1.15 13.21
C ARG A 149 -0.14 -0.10 13.39
N ALA A 150 0.83 -0.33 14.27
CA ALA A 150 2.00 0.52 14.39
C ALA A 150 3.13 -0.01 13.51
N ARG A 151 3.83 0.90 12.82
CA ARG A 151 4.88 0.54 11.86
C ARG A 151 6.04 -0.22 12.51
N ASP A 152 6.47 0.22 13.68
CA ASP A 152 7.56 -0.39 14.43
C ASP A 152 7.22 -1.82 14.89
N GLU A 153 5.97 -2.09 15.24
CA GLU A 153 5.49 -3.44 15.54
C GLU A 153 5.42 -4.32 14.29
N LEU A 154 4.91 -3.80 13.18
CA LEU A 154 4.89 -4.52 11.90
C LEU A 154 6.30 -4.94 11.46
N LEU A 155 7.31 -4.11 11.71
CA LEU A 155 8.71 -4.41 11.38
C LEU A 155 9.35 -5.51 12.24
N LYS A 156 8.72 -5.90 13.35
CA LYS A 156 9.13 -7.06 14.17
C LYS A 156 8.73 -8.39 13.52
N ILE A 157 7.76 -8.39 12.61
CA ILE A 157 7.27 -9.59 11.93
C ILE A 157 8.33 -10.11 10.94
N ARG A 158 8.64 -11.40 11.00
CA ARG A 158 9.61 -12.01 10.10
C ARG A 158 9.14 -11.93 8.64
N GLY A 159 10.03 -11.48 7.77
CA GLY A 159 9.72 -11.26 6.36
C GLY A 159 8.96 -9.96 6.06
N VAL A 160 8.58 -9.17 7.07
CA VAL A 160 8.06 -7.82 6.85
C VAL A 160 9.23 -6.83 6.85
N GLY A 161 9.34 -6.08 5.76
CA GLY A 161 10.28 -4.98 5.59
C GLY A 161 9.57 -3.63 5.47
N PRO A 162 10.32 -2.52 5.39
CA PRO A 162 9.78 -1.16 5.29
C PRO A 162 8.67 -1.00 4.27
N LYS A 163 8.89 -1.45 3.03
CA LYS A 163 7.88 -1.38 1.95
C LYS A 163 6.58 -2.06 2.35
N VAL A 164 6.63 -3.29 2.86
CA VAL A 164 5.44 -4.07 3.19
C VAL A 164 4.66 -3.42 4.33
N ALA A 165 5.36 -2.95 5.37
CA ALA A 165 4.73 -2.25 6.49
C ALA A 165 4.04 -0.96 6.02
N ASP A 166 4.75 -0.12 5.27
CA ASP A 166 4.20 1.14 4.76
C ASP A 166 3.04 0.90 3.76
N LEU A 167 3.08 -0.19 2.97
CA LEU A 167 2.02 -0.56 2.03
C LEU A 167 0.76 -1.02 2.74
N TYR A 168 0.91 -1.85 3.77
CA TYR A 168 -0.19 -2.26 4.63
C TYR A 168 -0.83 -1.05 5.34
N LEU A 169 -0.01 -0.17 5.93
CA LEU A 169 -0.50 1.03 6.62
C LEU A 169 -1.25 1.98 5.68
N LEU A 170 -0.71 2.24 4.49
CA LEU A 170 -1.37 3.08 3.48
C LEU A 170 -2.78 2.59 3.17
N TYR A 171 -2.91 1.30 2.88
CA TYR A 171 -4.18 0.70 2.47
C TYR A 171 -5.07 0.24 3.65
N THR A 172 -4.64 0.52 4.89
CA THR A 172 -5.46 0.39 6.10
C THR A 172 -5.77 1.74 6.77
N GLY A 173 -5.42 2.86 6.13
CA GLY A 173 -5.93 4.19 6.47
C GLY A 173 -4.89 5.22 6.91
N ASP A 174 -3.59 4.95 6.84
CA ASP A 174 -2.55 5.94 7.13
C ASP A 174 -1.99 6.58 5.84
N PRO A 175 -2.48 7.77 5.43
CA PRO A 175 -2.03 8.43 4.21
C PRO A 175 -0.62 9.04 4.32
N THR A 176 -0.02 9.07 5.51
CA THR A 176 1.38 9.52 5.69
C THR A 176 2.40 8.42 5.35
N SER A 177 1.94 7.18 5.26
CA SER A 177 2.76 6.02 4.91
C SER A 177 2.95 5.94 3.40
N ALA A 178 4.18 6.18 2.95
CA ALA A 178 4.60 6.07 1.54
C ALA A 178 5.50 4.85 1.34
N PRO A 179 5.03 3.77 0.68
CA PRO A 179 5.84 2.62 0.35
C PRO A 179 6.99 2.99 -0.58
N VAL A 180 8.22 2.94 -0.09
CA VAL A 180 9.41 3.17 -0.92
C VAL A 180 9.78 1.88 -1.66
N ASP A 181 9.37 1.81 -2.92
CA ASP A 181 9.73 0.75 -3.85
C ASP A 181 10.52 1.28 -5.06
N LYS A 182 10.86 0.41 -6.02
CA LYS A 182 11.61 0.82 -7.22
C LYS A 182 10.90 1.89 -8.05
N HIS A 183 9.56 1.89 -8.06
CA HIS A 183 8.76 2.82 -8.84
C HIS A 183 8.80 4.21 -8.19
N PHE A 184 8.66 4.26 -6.86
CA PHE A 184 8.78 5.51 -6.13
C PHE A 184 10.21 6.04 -6.14
N MET A 185 11.23 5.19 -5.97
CA MET A 185 12.64 5.59 -6.08
C MET A 185 12.96 6.25 -7.44
N ARG A 186 12.36 5.76 -8.53
CA ARG A 186 12.58 6.30 -9.88
C ARG A 186 11.85 7.62 -10.14
N THR A 187 10.69 7.82 -9.51
CA THR A 187 9.82 8.97 -9.78
C THR A 187 9.91 10.08 -8.73
N ALA A 188 10.37 9.79 -7.52
CA ALA A 188 10.57 10.75 -6.45
C ALA A 188 11.37 12.01 -6.85
N PRO A 189 12.45 11.92 -7.66
CA PRO A 189 13.16 13.10 -8.16
C PRO A 189 12.27 14.09 -8.93
N LYS A 190 11.26 13.59 -9.65
CA LYS A 190 10.29 14.43 -10.37
C LYS A 190 9.36 15.20 -9.43
N LEU A 191 9.19 14.72 -8.19
CA LEU A 191 8.45 15.39 -7.11
C LEU A 191 9.34 16.37 -6.32
N GLY A 192 10.59 16.54 -6.73
CA GLY A 192 11.60 17.29 -6.01
C GLY A 192 12.09 16.60 -4.73
N LEU A 193 11.85 15.29 -4.57
CA LEU A 193 12.32 14.48 -3.45
C LEU A 193 13.60 13.72 -3.85
N SER A 194 14.51 13.51 -2.90
CA SER A 194 15.79 12.83 -3.15
C SER A 194 16.26 12.08 -1.91
N GLY A 195 16.43 10.77 -2.02
CA GLY A 195 16.99 10.01 -0.92
C GLY A 195 17.26 8.55 -1.28
N GLU A 196 17.92 7.86 -0.37
CA GLU A 196 18.10 6.42 -0.44
C GLU A 196 16.90 5.66 0.12
N ALA A 197 16.74 4.42 -0.33
CA ALA A 197 15.69 3.53 0.16
C ALA A 197 15.85 3.26 1.67
N PRO A 198 14.75 3.08 2.42
CA PRO A 198 14.82 2.71 3.83
C PRO A 198 15.51 1.37 4.03
N ARG A 199 16.47 1.31 4.95
CA ARG A 199 17.18 0.08 5.31
C ARG A 199 16.43 -0.68 6.40
N ALA A 200 16.11 -1.95 6.14
CA ALA A 200 15.32 -2.77 7.07
C ALA A 200 15.99 -2.91 8.44
N GLU A 201 17.33 -3.08 8.47
CA GLU A 201 18.11 -3.17 9.71
C GLU A 201 17.99 -1.93 10.60
N LEU A 202 17.96 -0.74 10.00
CA LEU A 202 17.81 0.52 10.72
C LEU A 202 16.36 0.76 11.11
N CYS A 203 15.41 0.47 10.22
CA CYS A 203 13.98 0.65 10.49
C CYS A 203 13.51 -0.23 11.67
N ARG A 204 14.13 -1.39 11.89
CA ARG A 204 13.84 -2.26 13.04
C ARG A 204 14.39 -1.74 14.37
N ARG A 205 15.40 -0.89 14.34
CA ARG A 205 16.10 -0.38 15.53
C ARG A 205 15.70 1.04 15.91
N TYR A 206 15.30 1.85 14.93
CA TYR A 206 15.08 3.27 15.10
C TYR A 206 13.73 3.72 14.52
N THR A 207 13.08 4.64 15.22
CA THR A 207 12.00 5.45 14.65
C THR A 207 12.59 6.49 13.69
N CYS A 208 11.80 6.98 12.73
CA CYS A 208 12.29 7.94 11.73
C CYS A 208 12.86 9.22 12.35
N GLY A 209 12.34 9.68 13.49
CA GLY A 209 12.86 10.86 14.18
C GLY A 209 14.26 10.68 14.80
N ARG A 210 14.71 9.44 15.03
CA ARG A 210 16.02 9.12 15.64
C ARG A 210 16.93 8.28 14.74
N CYS A 211 16.48 7.96 13.52
CA CYS A 211 17.21 7.11 12.61
C CYS A 211 18.43 7.85 12.03
N PRO A 212 19.65 7.26 12.05
CA PRO A 212 20.82 7.90 11.45
C PRO A 212 20.70 8.08 9.93
N LEU A 213 19.79 7.33 9.29
CA LEU A 213 19.49 7.47 7.86
C LEU A 213 18.52 8.61 7.56
N SER A 214 17.86 9.18 8.57
CA SER A 214 16.64 9.99 8.38
C SER A 214 16.85 11.17 7.43
N ALA A 215 17.97 11.88 7.57
CA ALA A 215 18.29 13.04 6.75
C ALA A 215 18.41 12.75 5.25
N ARG A 216 18.67 11.50 4.86
CA ARG A 216 18.81 11.08 3.45
C ARG A 216 17.92 9.92 3.06
N CYS A 217 16.98 9.51 3.92
CA CYS A 217 16.05 8.42 3.64
C CYS A 217 14.83 8.96 2.91
N LEU A 218 14.53 8.41 1.73
CA LEU A 218 13.40 8.87 0.91
C LEU A 218 12.06 8.76 1.64
N ARG A 219 11.86 7.74 2.49
CA ARG A 219 10.63 7.62 3.29
C ARG A 219 10.51 8.81 4.26
N ALA A 220 11.57 9.10 4.99
CA ALA A 220 11.58 10.16 6.00
C ALA A 220 11.41 11.53 5.34
N GLU A 221 12.07 11.75 4.20
CA GLU A 221 11.89 12.97 3.41
C GLU A 221 10.46 13.09 2.88
N ALA A 222 9.88 12.03 2.29
CA ALA A 222 8.51 12.05 1.79
C ALA A 222 7.52 12.37 2.91
N THR A 223 7.60 11.71 4.07
CA THR A 223 6.74 12.01 5.21
C THR A 223 6.90 13.45 5.68
N ARG A 224 8.13 13.97 5.79
CA ARG A 224 8.39 15.35 6.23
C ARG A 224 7.85 16.38 5.25
N ARG A 225 8.12 16.19 3.95
CA ARG A 225 7.84 17.20 2.91
C ARG A 225 6.45 17.13 2.31
N LEU A 226 5.72 16.04 2.52
CA LEU A 226 4.38 15.83 1.97
C LEU A 226 3.31 15.63 3.06
N GLY A 227 3.70 15.26 4.28
CA GLY A 227 2.75 14.93 5.34
C GLY A 227 1.71 13.90 4.89
N ARG A 228 0.42 14.24 4.99
CA ARG A 228 -0.69 13.36 4.60
C ARG A 228 -0.87 13.22 3.09
N LEU A 229 -0.06 13.87 2.26
CA LEU A 229 0.01 13.62 0.81
C LEU A 229 1.01 12.51 0.44
N ALA A 230 1.84 12.03 1.37
CA ALA A 230 2.94 11.13 1.04
C ALA A 230 2.48 9.83 0.35
N GLY A 231 1.47 9.16 0.91
CA GLY A 231 0.92 7.93 0.33
C GLY A 231 0.18 8.15 -1.00
N TRP A 232 -0.53 9.28 -1.14
CA TRP A 232 -1.19 9.64 -2.40
C TRP A 232 -0.19 9.99 -3.50
N ALA A 233 0.83 10.80 -3.20
CA ALA A 233 1.90 11.12 -4.13
C ALA A 233 2.65 9.86 -4.57
N GLN A 234 2.90 8.91 -3.66
CA GLN A 234 3.46 7.60 -3.99
C GLN A 234 2.55 6.80 -4.93
N THR A 235 1.23 6.86 -4.73
CA THR A 235 0.22 6.22 -5.60
C THR A 235 0.27 6.81 -7.01
N ILE A 236 0.29 8.14 -7.14
CA ILE A 236 0.44 8.84 -8.43
C ILE A 236 1.76 8.48 -9.11
N SER A 237 2.86 8.49 -8.37
CA SER A 237 4.17 8.06 -8.82
C SER A 237 4.14 6.64 -9.41
N TYR A 238 3.50 5.69 -8.74
CA TYR A 238 3.36 4.32 -9.23
C TYR A 238 2.58 4.26 -10.55
N LEU A 239 1.47 4.99 -10.64
CA LEU A 239 0.62 5.03 -11.84
C LEU A 239 1.34 5.64 -13.05
N LEU A 240 2.01 6.77 -12.87
CA LEU A 240 2.84 7.41 -13.90
C LEU A 240 3.92 6.44 -14.40
N ASP A 241 4.59 5.78 -13.46
CA ASP A 241 5.69 4.88 -13.76
C ASP A 241 5.26 3.58 -14.48
N LYS A 242 4.01 3.15 -14.25
CA LYS A 242 3.35 2.03 -14.93
C LYS A 242 2.63 2.45 -16.22
N GLY A 243 2.75 3.71 -16.63
CA GLY A 243 2.10 4.25 -17.84
C GLY A 243 0.56 4.25 -17.76
N GLN A 244 0.00 4.26 -16.55
CA GLN A 244 -1.45 4.32 -16.35
C GLN A 244 -1.98 5.75 -16.38
N LEU A 245 -1.11 6.73 -16.13
CA LEU A 245 -1.38 8.17 -16.24
C LEU A 245 -0.46 8.77 -17.31
N PRO A 246 -0.91 9.80 -18.04
CA PRO A 246 -0.03 10.56 -18.92
C PRO A 246 1.03 11.30 -18.09
N ALA A 247 2.21 11.49 -18.67
CA ALA A 247 3.29 12.26 -18.04
C ALA A 247 2.90 13.74 -17.83
#